data_AF-A0A350JGI4-F1
#
_entry.id   AF-A0A350JGI4-F1
#
_cell.length_a   1.000
_cell.length_b   1.000
_cell.length_c   1.000
_cell.angle_alpha   90.00
_cell.angle_beta   90.00
_cell.angle_gamma   90.00
#
_symmetry.space_group_name_H-M   'P 1'
#
loop_
_entity.id
_entity.type
_entity.pdbx_description
1 polymer ?
#
loop_
_entity_poly.entity_id
_entity_poly.type
_entity_poly.pdbx_seq_one_letter_code
_entity_poly.pdbx_strand_id
1 'polypeptide(L)'
;MTSLQFFENEPAAALIRDGIKNADDATPLTILAADKVYEKTKDGYTLSSTTRLFQLDWNDTIANRFYTEVWSNPQTIMDVDFLKLKHVNTQNNVSTVMVSGNKTKEEIVQLALFRNIDNCFVKLQKQNEVFKPSVPLTGATPLKASIGMKEGLTGGEQFQVYELVMDQETGTTKYEEKGKIKVDKNNIWDNRYSMTEVPEGDDSPKYTLFKGSKKLLPGMMIKLIK
;
A
#
# COMPACT_ATOMS: atom_id res chain seq x y z
N MET A 1 -9.39 -8.95 -4.93
CA MET A 1 -8.85 -10.33 -4.86
C MET A 1 -7.40 -10.33 -5.33
N THR A 2 -6.48 -10.91 -4.56
CA THR A 2 -5.04 -10.94 -4.88
C THR A 2 -4.58 -12.39 -5.09
N SER A 3 -3.93 -12.67 -6.23
CA SER A 3 -3.26 -13.94 -6.49
C SER A 3 -1.74 -13.78 -6.36
N LEU A 4 -1.06 -14.81 -5.87
CA LEU A 4 0.36 -14.79 -5.50
C LEU A 4 1.11 -15.94 -6.18
N GLN A 5 2.33 -15.67 -6.64
CA GLN A 5 3.24 -16.66 -7.23
C GLN A 5 4.66 -16.44 -6.67
N PHE A 6 5.29 -17.52 -6.21
CA PHE A 6 6.63 -17.50 -5.64
C PHE A 6 7.61 -18.19 -6.59
N PHE A 7 8.77 -17.57 -6.75
CA PHE A 7 9.87 -18.08 -7.56
C PHE A 7 11.15 -18.05 -6.73
N GLU A 8 11.89 -19.15 -6.68
CA GLU A 8 13.24 -19.15 -6.14
C GLU A 8 14.15 -18.32 -7.06
N ASN A 9 15.04 -17.51 -6.47
CA ASN A 9 15.92 -16.66 -7.26
C ASN A 9 17.09 -17.44 -7.87
N GLU A 10 17.52 -18.54 -7.25
CA GLU A 10 18.70 -19.30 -7.65
C GLU A 10 18.65 -19.76 -9.11
N PRO A 11 17.56 -20.34 -9.65
CA PRO A 11 17.54 -20.78 -11.04
C PRO A 11 17.78 -19.64 -12.04
N ALA A 12 17.18 -18.47 -11.80
CA ALA A 12 17.39 -17.30 -12.63
C ALA A 12 18.81 -16.73 -12.47
N ALA A 13 19.34 -16.70 -11.24
CA ALA A 13 20.70 -16.25 -10.96
C ALA A 13 21.76 -17.17 -11.60
N ALA A 14 21.54 -18.49 -11.56
CA ALA A 14 22.38 -19.50 -12.18
C ALA A 14 22.38 -19.36 -13.70
N LEU A 15 21.21 -19.19 -14.33
CA LEU A 15 21.10 -18.95 -15.77
C LEU A 15 21.90 -17.72 -16.22
N ILE A 16 21.81 -16.61 -15.48
CA ILE A 16 22.59 -15.38 -15.79
C ILE A 16 24.09 -15.64 -15.63
N ARG A 17 24.50 -16.27 -14.52
CA ARG A 17 25.91 -16.59 -14.26
C ARG A 17 26.49 -17.48 -15.35
N ASP A 18 25.79 -18.55 -15.69
CA ASP A 18 26.25 -19.56 -16.65
C ASP A 18 26.25 -19.00 -18.08
N GLY A 19 25.28 -18.13 -18.42
CA GLY A 19 25.29 -17.38 -19.66
C GLY A 19 26.53 -16.49 -19.82
N ILE A 20 26.94 -15.79 -18.75
CA ILE A 20 28.16 -14.96 -18.76
C ILE A 20 29.43 -15.84 -18.83
N LYS A 21 29.45 -16.97 -18.13
CA LYS A 21 30.61 -17.89 -18.12
C LYS A 21 30.85 -18.57 -19.46
N ASN A 22 29.78 -18.84 -20.21
CA ASN A 22 29.84 -19.54 -21.49
C ASN A 22 29.93 -18.59 -22.70
N ALA A 23 30.01 -17.28 -22.49
CA ALA A 23 30.16 -16.31 -23.57
C ALA A 23 31.56 -16.39 -24.20
N ASP A 24 31.65 -16.24 -25.52
CA ASP A 24 32.90 -16.36 -26.28
C ASP A 24 33.98 -15.33 -25.84
N ASP A 25 33.56 -14.19 -25.30
CA ASP A 25 34.40 -13.09 -24.82
C ASP A 25 34.59 -13.09 -23.29
N ALA A 26 34.21 -14.17 -22.59
CA ALA A 26 34.34 -14.27 -21.15
C ALA A 26 35.82 -14.19 -20.71
N THR A 27 36.11 -13.25 -19.81
CA THR A 27 37.42 -13.07 -19.20
C THR A 27 37.40 -13.57 -17.74
N PRO A 28 38.56 -13.86 -17.13
CA PRO A 28 38.61 -14.22 -15.71
C PRO A 28 37.94 -13.18 -14.79
N LEU A 29 38.02 -11.89 -15.16
CA LEU A 29 37.39 -10.82 -14.39
C LEU A 29 35.86 -10.83 -14.51
N THR A 30 35.30 -11.07 -15.71
CA THR A 30 33.84 -11.13 -15.90
C THR A 30 33.25 -12.38 -15.27
N ILE A 31 33.97 -13.50 -15.28
CA ILE A 31 33.59 -14.73 -14.57
C ILE A 31 33.54 -14.50 -13.06
N LEU A 32 34.58 -13.89 -12.47
CA LEU A 32 34.60 -13.58 -11.03
C LEU A 32 33.49 -12.59 -10.65
N ALA A 33 33.19 -11.61 -11.51
CA ALA A 33 32.09 -10.68 -11.29
C ALA A 33 30.73 -11.40 -11.32
N ALA A 34 30.52 -12.31 -12.27
CA ALA A 34 29.31 -13.12 -12.36
C ALA A 34 29.12 -14.01 -11.12
N ASP A 35 30.18 -14.65 -10.62
CA ASP A 35 30.13 -15.43 -9.39
C ASP A 35 29.76 -14.57 -8.17
N LYS A 36 30.33 -13.37 -8.05
CA LYS A 36 29.97 -12.44 -6.97
C LYS A 36 28.52 -11.97 -7.05
N VAL A 37 27.99 -11.73 -8.25
CA VAL A 37 26.58 -11.36 -8.44
C VAL A 37 25.67 -12.54 -8.09
N TYR A 38 26.01 -13.75 -8.54
CA TYR A 38 25.28 -14.97 -8.22
C TYR A 38 25.19 -15.19 -6.71
N GLU A 39 26.32 -15.20 -6.00
CA GLU A 39 26.34 -15.38 -4.53
C GLU A 39 25.50 -14.32 -3.80
N LYS A 40 25.43 -13.10 -4.32
CA LYS A 40 24.62 -12.02 -3.77
C LYS A 40 23.15 -12.09 -4.12
N THR A 41 22.71 -12.90 -5.08
CA THR A 41 21.35 -12.86 -5.64
C THR A 41 20.62 -14.20 -5.61
N LYS A 42 21.35 -15.31 -5.48
CA LYS A 42 20.82 -16.68 -5.48
C LYS A 42 19.88 -16.96 -4.31
N ASP A 43 20.24 -16.46 -3.13
CA ASP A 43 19.55 -16.78 -1.88
C ASP A 43 18.38 -15.83 -1.69
N GLY A 44 17.22 -16.18 -2.23
CA GLY A 44 16.04 -15.33 -2.14
C GLY A 44 14.82 -15.86 -2.88
N TYR A 45 13.73 -15.13 -2.73
CA TYR A 45 12.47 -15.40 -3.41
C TYR A 45 11.99 -14.14 -4.12
N THR A 46 11.43 -14.33 -5.30
CA THR A 46 10.68 -13.31 -6.03
C THR A 46 9.20 -13.65 -5.91
N LEU A 47 8.44 -12.70 -5.36
CA LEU A 47 6.99 -12.78 -5.26
C LEU A 47 6.37 -11.91 -6.35
N SER A 48 5.60 -12.53 -7.22
CA SER A 48 4.70 -11.86 -8.15
C SER A 48 3.27 -11.88 -7.60
N SER A 49 2.59 -10.74 -7.62
CA SER A 49 1.16 -10.67 -7.29
C SER A 49 0.36 -9.97 -8.36
N THR A 50 -0.89 -10.39 -8.47
CA THR A 50 -1.92 -9.74 -9.28
C THR A 50 -3.10 -9.42 -8.39
N THR A 51 -3.30 -8.14 -8.10
CA THR A 51 -4.43 -7.64 -7.32
C THR A 51 -5.51 -7.09 -8.24
N ARG A 52 -6.71 -7.65 -8.16
CA ARG A 52 -7.91 -7.20 -8.87
C ARG A 52 -8.82 -6.45 -7.93
N LEU A 53 -9.16 -5.23 -8.31
CA LEU A 53 -10.07 -4.36 -7.60
C LEU A 53 -11.47 -4.46 -8.21
N PHE A 54 -12.47 -4.58 -7.34
CA PHE A 54 -13.88 -4.63 -7.71
C PHE A 54 -14.65 -3.60 -6.90
N GLN A 55 -15.72 -3.08 -7.48
CA GLN A 55 -16.67 -2.16 -6.85
C GLN A 55 -18.07 -2.78 -6.95
N LEU A 56 -18.86 -2.65 -5.88
CA LEU A 56 -20.27 -3.01 -5.93
C LEU A 56 -20.99 -2.05 -6.87
N ASP A 57 -21.70 -2.58 -7.85
CA ASP A 57 -22.58 -1.80 -8.72
C ASP A 57 -23.78 -1.33 -7.88
N TRP A 58 -23.64 -0.15 -7.28
CA TRP A 58 -24.55 0.36 -6.26
C TRP A 58 -25.27 1.61 -6.78
N ASN A 59 -26.60 1.53 -6.81
CA ASN A 59 -27.49 2.61 -7.20
C ASN A 59 -28.78 2.53 -6.35
N ASP A 60 -29.65 3.54 -6.44
CA ASP A 60 -30.86 3.62 -5.62
C ASP A 60 -31.80 2.41 -5.79
N THR A 61 -31.85 1.83 -6.98
CA THR A 61 -32.66 0.63 -7.25
C THR A 61 -32.09 -0.58 -6.51
N ILE A 62 -30.78 -0.81 -6.62
CA ILE A 62 -30.09 -1.90 -5.93
C ILE A 62 -30.13 -1.70 -4.41
N ALA A 63 -29.97 -0.46 -3.94
CA ALA A 63 -30.07 -0.12 -2.52
C ALA A 63 -31.45 -0.44 -1.95
N ASN A 64 -32.53 -0.02 -2.62
CA ASN A 64 -33.89 -0.33 -2.20
C ASN A 64 -34.15 -1.84 -2.14
N ARG A 65 -33.70 -2.59 -3.14
CA ARG A 65 -33.82 -4.06 -3.14
C ARG A 65 -33.01 -4.68 -2.00
N PHE A 66 -31.78 -4.22 -1.77
CA PHE A 66 -30.97 -4.68 -0.65
C PHE A 66 -31.66 -4.45 0.70
N TYR A 67 -32.20 -3.24 0.94
CA TYR A 67 -32.88 -2.93 2.21
C TYR A 67 -34.19 -3.67 2.40
N THR A 68 -34.89 -4.02 1.31
CA THR A 68 -36.17 -4.73 1.38
C THR A 68 -36.00 -6.24 1.46
N GLU A 69 -35.08 -6.79 0.65
CA GLU A 69 -34.95 -8.24 0.44
C GLU A 69 -33.85 -8.87 1.30
N VAL A 70 -32.78 -8.14 1.65
CA VAL A 70 -31.56 -8.71 2.26
C VAL A 70 -31.29 -8.18 3.67
N TRP A 71 -31.54 -6.90 3.94
CA TRP A 71 -31.12 -6.26 5.20
C TRP A 71 -31.63 -6.95 6.47
N SER A 72 -32.89 -7.38 6.47
CA SER A 72 -33.50 -8.10 7.59
C SER A 72 -33.13 -9.58 7.65
N ASN A 73 -32.52 -10.14 6.59
CA ASN A 73 -32.04 -11.51 6.55
C ASN A 73 -30.70 -11.62 5.81
N PRO A 74 -29.58 -11.19 6.44
CA PRO A 74 -28.28 -11.08 5.79
C PRO A 74 -27.73 -12.37 5.19
N GLN A 75 -28.22 -13.54 5.62
CA GLN A 75 -27.79 -14.83 5.07
C GLN A 75 -28.16 -14.99 3.59
N THR A 76 -29.21 -14.31 3.13
CA THR A 76 -29.68 -14.34 1.73
C THR A 76 -28.78 -13.58 0.76
N ILE A 77 -27.77 -12.85 1.25
CA ILE A 77 -26.89 -12.02 0.42
C ILE A 77 -26.15 -12.83 -0.65
N MET A 78 -25.91 -14.11 -0.41
CA MET A 78 -25.25 -15.02 -1.35
C MET A 78 -26.21 -15.60 -2.40
N ASP A 79 -27.52 -15.51 -2.17
CA ASP A 79 -28.56 -16.11 -3.01
C ASP A 79 -29.15 -15.12 -4.03
N VAL A 80 -28.84 -13.83 -3.89
CA VAL A 80 -29.37 -12.76 -4.74
C VAL A 80 -28.47 -12.50 -5.96
N ASP A 81 -29.08 -12.27 -7.12
CA ASP A 81 -28.39 -12.07 -8.40
C ASP A 81 -28.17 -10.60 -8.79
N PHE A 82 -28.81 -9.68 -8.07
CA PHE A 82 -28.78 -8.25 -8.36
C PHE A 82 -27.56 -7.54 -7.77
N LEU A 83 -26.89 -8.14 -6.79
CA LEU A 83 -25.63 -7.62 -6.23
C LEU A 83 -24.48 -8.03 -7.13
N LYS A 84 -24.06 -7.11 -8.01
CA LYS A 84 -23.00 -7.35 -8.99
C LYS A 84 -21.73 -6.59 -8.64
N LEU A 85 -20.60 -7.26 -8.80
CA LEU A 85 -19.29 -6.64 -8.68
C LEU A 85 -18.78 -6.23 -10.06
N LYS A 86 -18.50 -4.95 -10.24
CA LYS A 86 -17.82 -4.41 -11.41
C LYS A 86 -16.31 -4.46 -11.19
N HIS A 87 -15.58 -5.01 -12.14
CA HIS A 87 -14.11 -4.90 -12.15
C HIS A 87 -13.70 -3.44 -12.41
N VAL A 88 -12.83 -2.92 -11.56
CA VAL A 88 -12.36 -1.53 -11.62
C VAL A 88 -10.96 -1.47 -12.20
N ASN A 89 -10.04 -2.29 -11.69
CA ASN A 89 -8.63 -2.23 -12.06
C ASN A 89 -7.91 -3.55 -11.69
N THR A 90 -6.81 -3.85 -12.38
CA THR A 90 -5.89 -4.94 -12.05
C THR A 90 -4.48 -4.39 -11.94
N GLN A 91 -3.79 -4.67 -10.84
CA GLN A 91 -2.40 -4.26 -10.60
C GLN A 91 -1.49 -5.47 -10.41
N ASN A 92 -0.37 -5.46 -11.12
CA ASN A 92 0.69 -6.45 -10.99
C ASN A 92 1.88 -5.86 -10.26
N ASN A 93 2.37 -6.59 -9.25
CA ASN A 93 3.54 -6.22 -8.49
C ASN A 93 4.51 -7.37 -8.37
N VAL A 94 5.78 -7.06 -8.60
CA VAL A 94 6.89 -7.95 -8.29
C VAL A 94 7.62 -7.40 -7.09
N SER A 95 8.00 -8.25 -6.16
CA SER A 95 8.88 -7.91 -5.04
C SER A 95 9.89 -9.01 -4.86
N THR A 96 11.17 -8.66 -4.93
CA THR A 96 12.27 -9.57 -4.70
C THR A 96 12.77 -9.38 -3.28
N VAL A 97 12.88 -10.47 -2.53
CA VAL A 97 13.46 -10.46 -1.19
C VAL A 97 14.66 -11.37 -1.15
N MET A 98 15.77 -10.80 -0.67
CA MET A 98 17.01 -11.49 -0.44
C MET A 98 17.00 -12.11 0.97
N VAL A 99 17.43 -13.37 1.06
CA VAL A 99 17.72 -14.04 2.32
C VAL A 99 19.08 -13.52 2.78
N SER A 100 19.10 -12.81 3.91
CA SER A 100 20.35 -12.34 4.51
C SER A 100 20.31 -12.53 6.03
N GLY A 101 21.38 -13.09 6.59
CA GLY A 101 21.52 -13.31 8.03
C GLY A 101 20.77 -14.56 8.53
N ASN A 102 20.36 -14.54 9.80
CA ASN A 102 19.82 -15.70 10.53
C ASN A 102 18.30 -15.92 10.37
N LYS A 103 17.67 -15.37 9.33
CA LYS A 103 16.21 -15.46 9.14
C LYS A 103 15.80 -16.75 8.44
N THR A 104 14.66 -17.34 8.81
CA THR A 104 14.15 -18.53 8.13
C THR A 104 13.52 -18.19 6.78
N LYS A 105 13.30 -19.20 5.94
CA LYS A 105 12.65 -19.03 4.64
C LYS A 105 11.22 -18.52 4.78
N GLU A 106 10.46 -19.06 5.72
CA GLU A 106 9.06 -18.70 5.99
C GLU A 106 8.94 -17.22 6.40
N GLU A 107 9.83 -16.81 7.28
CA GLU A 107 10.02 -15.45 7.77
C GLU A 107 10.24 -14.45 6.62
N ILE A 108 11.10 -14.81 5.68
CA ILE A 108 11.42 -14.00 4.50
C ILE A 108 10.25 -13.95 3.51
N VAL A 109 9.57 -15.08 3.32
CA VAL A 109 8.36 -15.19 2.50
C VAL A 109 7.25 -14.29 3.06
N GLN A 110 7.03 -14.28 4.37
CA GLN A 110 6.04 -13.41 5.01
C GLN A 110 6.37 -11.93 4.82
N LEU A 111 7.63 -11.53 5.02
CA LEU A 111 8.03 -10.13 4.78
C LEU A 111 7.85 -9.71 3.32
N ALA A 112 8.21 -10.59 2.38
CA ALA A 112 7.99 -10.37 0.95
C ALA A 112 6.51 -10.16 0.63
N LEU A 113 5.66 -10.99 1.24
CA LEU A 113 4.22 -10.95 1.08
C LEU A 113 3.63 -9.62 1.52
N PHE A 114 3.89 -9.18 2.76
CA PHE A 114 3.35 -7.92 3.28
C PHE A 114 3.80 -6.72 2.45
N ARG A 115 5.10 -6.66 2.10
CA ARG A 115 5.63 -5.58 1.25
C ARG A 115 4.99 -5.56 -0.13
N ASN A 116 4.80 -6.73 -0.73
CA ASN A 116 4.22 -6.83 -2.05
C ASN A 116 2.75 -6.39 -2.05
N ILE A 117 1.99 -6.79 -1.04
CA ILE A 117 0.59 -6.37 -0.82
C ILE A 117 0.52 -4.86 -0.58
N ASP A 118 1.33 -4.30 0.32
CA ASP A 118 1.36 -2.86 0.61
C ASP A 118 1.65 -2.07 -0.68
N ASN A 119 2.67 -2.48 -1.44
CA ASN A 119 2.98 -1.86 -2.73
C ASN A 119 1.82 -1.95 -3.74
N CYS A 120 1.04 -3.03 -3.71
CA CYS A 120 -0.12 -3.21 -4.59
C CYS A 120 -1.19 -2.18 -4.24
N PHE A 121 -1.48 -2.02 -2.96
CA PHE A 121 -2.41 -1.01 -2.46
C PHE A 121 -1.96 0.40 -2.79
N VAL A 122 -0.66 0.71 -2.62
CA VAL A 122 -0.09 2.02 -2.97
C VAL A 122 -0.29 2.35 -4.46
N LYS A 123 -0.16 1.38 -5.37
CA LYS A 123 -0.44 1.62 -6.80
C LYS A 123 -1.93 1.81 -7.06
N LEU A 124 -2.78 0.97 -6.46
CA LEU A 124 -4.24 1.06 -6.61
C LEU A 124 -4.77 2.40 -6.11
N GLN A 125 -4.36 2.86 -4.92
CA GLN A 125 -4.82 4.15 -4.38
C GLN A 125 -4.38 5.34 -5.25
N LYS A 126 -3.18 5.28 -5.86
CA LYS A 126 -2.67 6.37 -6.71
C LYS A 126 -3.46 6.47 -8.02
N GLN A 127 -3.89 5.33 -8.56
CA GLN A 127 -4.60 5.26 -9.84
C GLN A 127 -6.12 5.40 -9.71
N ASN A 128 -6.69 5.23 -8.51
CA ASN A 128 -8.13 5.25 -8.30
C ASN A 128 -8.49 6.27 -7.20
N GLU A 129 -9.16 7.36 -7.59
CA GLU A 129 -9.58 8.47 -6.70
C GLU A 129 -10.27 8.00 -5.42
N VAL A 130 -11.15 7.01 -5.53
CA VAL A 130 -11.94 6.47 -4.42
C VAL A 130 -11.10 5.72 -3.38
N PHE A 131 -9.86 5.36 -3.71
CA PHE A 131 -8.92 4.67 -2.81
C PHE A 131 -7.82 5.59 -2.29
N LYS A 132 -7.74 6.85 -2.75
CA LYS A 132 -6.73 7.78 -2.23
C LYS A 132 -6.90 7.92 -0.71
N PRO A 133 -5.82 7.81 0.08
CA PRO A 133 -5.90 7.89 1.53
C PRO A 133 -6.61 9.16 1.97
N SER A 134 -7.57 8.99 2.88
CA SER A 134 -8.32 10.07 3.51
C SER A 134 -8.34 9.82 5.01
N VAL A 135 -7.62 10.64 5.78
CA VAL A 135 -7.45 10.49 7.22
C VAL A 135 -7.63 11.82 7.94
N PRO A 136 -8.03 11.86 9.21
CA PRO A 136 -8.08 13.10 9.97
C PRO A 136 -6.69 13.58 10.39
N LEU A 137 -6.51 14.90 10.50
CA LEU A 137 -5.41 15.50 11.25
C LEU A 137 -5.57 15.13 12.73
N THR A 138 -4.53 14.58 13.33
CA THR A 138 -4.47 14.24 14.76
C THR A 138 -3.79 15.33 15.60
N GLY A 139 -3.22 16.35 14.95
CA GLY A 139 -2.64 17.52 15.62
C GLY A 139 -2.38 18.68 14.66
N ALA A 140 -2.34 19.91 15.21
CA ALA A 140 -2.16 21.15 14.46
C ALA A 140 -0.79 21.84 14.67
N THR A 141 -0.20 21.69 15.85
CA THR A 141 1.10 22.29 16.19
C THR A 141 1.96 21.26 16.93
N PRO A 142 2.77 20.44 16.23
CA PRO A 142 2.92 20.38 14.77
C PRO A 142 1.72 19.72 14.05
N LEU A 143 1.58 19.99 12.75
CA LEU A 143 0.59 19.31 11.91
C LEU A 143 0.96 17.84 11.76
N LYS A 144 0.05 16.95 12.14
CA LYS A 144 0.31 15.50 12.12
C LYS A 144 -0.94 14.67 11.81
N ALA A 145 -0.73 13.50 11.24
CA ALA A 145 -1.77 12.50 11.01
C ALA A 145 -1.20 11.07 11.09
N SER A 146 -2.06 10.11 11.44
CA SER A 146 -1.70 8.69 11.55
C SER A 146 -1.70 8.00 10.18
N ILE A 147 -0.74 8.37 9.35
CA ILE A 147 -0.51 7.83 8.00
C ILE A 147 0.99 7.78 7.75
N GLY A 148 1.50 6.86 6.95
CA GLY A 148 2.93 6.61 6.84
C GLY A 148 3.36 5.89 5.57
N MET A 149 4.51 5.22 5.66
CA MET A 149 5.15 4.54 4.53
C MET A 149 4.31 3.37 3.96
N LYS A 150 3.44 2.75 4.76
CA LYS A 150 2.51 1.70 4.32
C LYS A 150 1.52 2.22 3.28
N GLU A 151 1.10 3.47 3.42
CA GLU A 151 0.26 4.17 2.44
C GLU A 151 1.09 4.81 1.32
N GLY A 152 2.39 4.51 1.25
CA GLY A 152 3.28 4.90 0.15
C GLY A 152 3.84 6.31 0.26
N LEU A 153 3.88 6.88 1.47
CA LEU A 153 4.52 8.17 1.71
C LEU A 153 6.04 8.04 1.75
N THR A 154 6.71 8.91 1.00
CA THR A 154 8.17 8.97 0.86
C THR A 154 8.73 10.36 1.11
N GLY A 155 7.88 11.38 1.15
CA GLY A 155 8.22 12.76 1.44
C GLY A 155 7.84 13.68 0.29
N GLY A 156 7.14 14.77 0.62
CA GLY A 156 6.76 15.79 -0.32
C GLY A 156 5.45 15.57 -1.07
N GLU A 157 4.77 14.44 -0.84
CA GLU A 157 3.39 14.23 -1.28
C GLU A 157 2.48 15.33 -0.73
N GLN A 158 1.45 15.67 -1.49
CA GLN A 158 0.52 16.75 -1.14
C GLN A 158 -0.86 16.20 -0.81
N PHE A 159 -1.45 16.80 0.23
CA PHE A 159 -2.82 16.52 0.65
C PHE A 159 -3.65 17.80 0.58
N GLN A 160 -4.88 17.66 0.10
CA GLN A 160 -5.92 18.68 0.26
C GLN A 160 -6.57 18.50 1.63
N VAL A 161 -6.84 19.60 2.32
CA VAL A 161 -7.47 19.62 3.64
C VAL A 161 -8.91 20.05 3.52
N TYR A 162 -9.79 19.34 4.21
CA TYR A 162 -11.23 19.58 4.25
C TYR A 162 -11.72 19.69 5.70
N GLU A 163 -12.61 20.65 5.95
CA GLU A 163 -13.40 20.71 7.18
C GLU A 163 -14.78 20.12 6.92
N LEU A 164 -15.23 19.25 7.82
CA LEU A 164 -16.58 18.69 7.81
C LEU A 164 -17.52 19.70 8.46
N VAL A 165 -18.41 20.30 7.68
CA VAL A 165 -19.38 21.28 8.15
C VAL A 165 -20.79 20.72 7.95
N MET A 166 -21.65 20.85 8.96
CA MET A 166 -23.05 20.45 8.84
C MET A 166 -23.81 21.51 8.05
N ASP A 167 -24.44 21.09 6.97
CA ASP A 167 -25.41 21.90 6.26
C ASP A 167 -26.70 21.99 7.09
N GLN A 168 -27.02 23.19 7.56
CA GLN A 168 -28.15 23.41 8.46
C GLN A 168 -29.51 23.27 7.77
N GLU A 169 -29.59 23.36 6.44
CA GLU A 169 -30.85 23.28 5.70
C GLU A 169 -31.21 21.83 5.35
N THR A 170 -30.21 21.02 5.00
CA THR A 170 -30.37 19.63 4.54
C THR A 170 -30.03 18.61 5.62
N GLY A 171 -29.36 19.02 6.69
CA GLY A 171 -28.82 18.13 7.72
C GLY A 171 -27.65 17.25 7.25
N THR A 172 -27.12 17.48 6.05
CA THR A 172 -26.04 16.68 5.46
C THR A 172 -24.66 17.26 5.79
N THR A 173 -23.60 16.45 5.72
CA THR A 173 -22.23 16.93 5.92
C THR A 173 -21.62 17.39 4.59
N LYS A 174 -21.12 18.63 4.58
CA LYS A 174 -20.36 19.24 3.47
C LYS A 174 -18.87 19.26 3.79
N TYR A 175 -18.05 19.14 2.74
CA TYR A 175 -16.60 19.25 2.83
C TYR A 175 -16.16 20.61 2.31
N GLU A 176 -15.65 21.46 3.19
CA GLU A 176 -15.09 22.76 2.82
C GLU A 176 -13.58 22.69 2.68
N GLU A 177 -13.03 23.14 1.56
CA GLU A 177 -11.59 23.19 1.34
C GLU A 177 -10.91 24.25 2.24
N LYS A 178 -9.91 23.83 3.02
CA LYS A 178 -9.15 24.71 3.92
C LYS A 178 -7.69 24.93 3.50
N GLY A 179 -7.24 24.25 2.45
CA GLY A 179 -5.93 24.46 1.82
C GLY A 179 -5.18 23.15 1.57
N LYS A 180 -3.86 23.27 1.41
CA LYS A 180 -2.98 22.13 1.10
C LYS A 180 -1.87 22.00 2.14
N ILE A 181 -1.48 20.77 2.41
CA ILE A 181 -0.33 20.41 3.24
C ILE A 181 0.59 19.47 2.48
N LYS A 182 1.85 19.46 2.89
CA LYS A 182 2.91 18.66 2.26
C LYS A 182 3.59 17.77 3.30
N VAL A 183 3.79 16.49 2.99
CA VAL A 183 4.49 15.55 3.87
C VAL A 183 5.92 16.05 4.14
N ASP A 184 6.31 16.08 5.42
CA ASP A 184 7.68 16.38 5.80
C ASP A 184 8.57 15.14 5.64
N LYS A 185 9.46 15.18 4.63
CA LYS A 185 10.34 14.05 4.27
C LYS A 185 11.21 13.52 5.41
N ASN A 186 11.47 14.33 6.44
CA ASN A 186 12.31 13.95 7.57
C ASN A 186 11.53 13.29 8.72
N ASN A 187 10.20 13.33 8.68
CA ASN A 187 9.34 12.95 9.80
C ASN A 187 8.14 12.14 9.28
N ILE A 188 8.44 10.98 8.70
CA ILE A 188 7.44 10.05 8.16
C ILE A 188 7.40 8.82 9.07
N TRP A 189 6.20 8.43 9.47
CA TRP A 189 6.01 7.21 10.25
C TRP A 189 6.25 5.98 9.38
N ASP A 190 7.18 5.12 9.79
CA ASP A 190 7.30 3.78 9.22
C ASP A 190 6.32 2.83 9.92
N ASN A 191 5.12 2.72 9.33
CA ASN A 191 4.04 1.84 9.79
C ASN A 191 3.95 0.53 8.99
N ARG A 192 5.01 0.17 8.26
CA ARG A 192 5.07 -1.08 7.49
C ARG A 192 5.30 -2.24 8.44
N TYR A 193 4.87 -3.43 8.02
CA TYR A 193 5.14 -4.65 8.78
C TYR A 193 6.65 -4.89 8.94
N SER A 194 7.09 -5.07 10.19
CA SER A 194 8.42 -5.51 10.55
C SER A 194 8.36 -6.89 11.22
N MET A 195 9.38 -7.70 10.98
CA MET A 195 9.49 -9.02 11.62
C MET A 195 10.10 -8.95 13.02
N THR A 196 10.79 -7.85 13.33
CA THR A 196 11.26 -7.59 14.68
C THR A 196 10.08 -7.10 15.50
N GLU A 197 9.91 -7.68 16.69
CA GLU A 197 9.00 -7.12 17.68
C GLU A 197 9.38 -5.66 17.92
N VAL A 198 8.38 -4.80 17.93
CA VAL A 198 8.55 -3.43 18.38
C VAL A 198 8.93 -3.51 19.86
N PRO A 199 10.08 -2.96 20.28
CA PRO A 199 10.51 -3.05 21.67
C PRO A 199 9.41 -2.57 22.61
N GLU A 200 9.25 -3.27 23.73
CA GLU A 200 8.33 -2.84 24.77
C GLU A 200 8.76 -1.44 25.27
N GLY A 201 7.87 -0.44 25.15
CA GLY A 201 8.20 0.96 25.42
C GLY A 201 8.75 1.76 24.23
N ASP A 202 8.56 1.30 22.98
CA ASP A 202 8.87 2.13 21.80
C ASP A 202 8.00 3.40 21.75
N ASP A 203 8.61 4.52 22.15
CA ASP A 203 8.05 5.87 22.11
C ASP A 203 8.16 6.52 20.71
N SER A 204 8.51 5.76 19.68
CA SER A 204 8.57 6.26 18.31
C SER A 204 7.26 6.92 17.88
N PRO A 205 7.32 8.09 17.22
CA PRO A 205 6.13 8.77 16.73
C PRO A 205 5.26 7.89 15.82
N LYS A 206 4.02 7.63 16.24
CA LYS A 206 3.02 6.91 15.43
C LYS A 206 2.23 7.84 14.51
N TYR A 207 2.94 8.76 13.86
CA TYR A 207 2.35 9.79 12.98
C TYR A 207 3.38 10.37 12.03
N THR A 208 2.91 10.86 10.88
CA THR A 208 3.70 11.66 9.93
C THR A 208 3.46 13.14 10.19
N LEU A 209 4.52 13.95 10.08
CA LEU A 209 4.42 15.41 10.16
C LEU A 209 4.20 16.03 8.78
N PHE A 210 3.52 17.16 8.77
CA PHE A 210 3.19 17.92 7.57
C PHE A 210 3.61 19.38 7.69
N LYS A 211 3.92 19.99 6.55
CA LYS A 211 4.17 21.42 6.39
C LYS A 211 2.95 22.08 5.75
N GLY A 212 2.46 23.17 6.34
CA GLY A 212 1.27 23.87 5.86
C GLY A 212 0.83 25.02 6.76
N SER A 213 -0.40 25.49 6.54
CA SER A 213 -1.00 26.61 7.28
C SER A 213 -1.19 26.31 8.77
N LYS A 214 -0.91 27.29 9.64
CA LYS A 214 -1.14 27.21 11.10
C LYS A 214 -2.61 27.30 11.51
N LYS A 215 -3.52 27.61 10.57
CA LYS A 215 -4.97 27.75 10.83
C LYS A 215 -5.74 26.42 10.80
N LEU A 216 -5.04 25.32 10.49
CA LEU A 216 -5.66 24.00 10.41
C LEU A 216 -5.82 23.42 11.81
N LEU A 217 -6.90 22.68 12.04
CA LEU A 217 -7.26 22.14 13.34
C LEU A 217 -7.28 20.60 13.31
N PRO A 218 -7.06 19.93 14.46
CA PRO A 218 -7.30 18.50 14.58
C PRO A 218 -8.75 18.15 14.19
N GLY A 219 -8.94 16.98 13.59
CA GLY A 219 -10.24 16.51 13.10
C GLY A 219 -10.56 16.90 11.65
N MET A 220 -9.87 17.89 11.07
CA MET A 220 -9.97 18.17 9.62
C MET A 220 -9.45 16.98 8.81
N MET A 221 -10.14 16.64 7.72
CA MET A 221 -9.80 15.51 6.86
C MET A 221 -8.73 15.90 5.84
N ILE A 222 -7.75 15.04 5.61
CA ILE A 222 -6.72 15.23 4.60
C ILE A 222 -6.84 14.12 3.56
N LYS A 223 -6.93 14.50 2.28
CA LYS A 223 -7.01 13.56 1.15
C LYS A 223 -5.79 13.74 0.25
N LEU A 224 -5.11 12.64 -0.07
CA LEU A 224 -3.97 12.66 -0.99
C LEU A 224 -4.40 13.21 -2.35
N ILE A 225 -3.62 14.11 -2.95
CA ILE A 225 -3.92 14.69 -4.28
C ILE A 225 -2.81 14.44 -5.30
N LYS A 226 -1.54 14.45 -4.88
CA LYS A 226 -0.35 14.20 -5.69
C LYS A 226 0.72 13.49 -4.88
#